data_AF-A0A6L4Y5X6-F1
#
_entry.id   AF-A0A6L4Y5X6-F1
#
_cell.length_a   1.000
_cell.length_b   1.000
_cell.length_c   1.000
_cell.angle_alpha   90.00
_cell.angle_beta   90.00
_cell.angle_gamma   90.00
#
_symmetry.space_group_name_H-M   'P 1'
#
loop_
_entity.id
_entity.type
_entity.pdbx_description
1 polymer ?
#
loop_
_entity_poly.entity_id
_entity_poly.type
_entity_poly.pdbx_seq_one_letter_code
_entity_poly.pdbx_strand_id
1 'polypeptide(L)'
;MARAFLSEKLWNEKVANFGIDIWMTTIAIARRFKVCQTFLGSPKSHRAKDPAKDLGPMFKQVVMTFFDLMIDFEYLWKDTSASLPSSIFGFGLGVDEKPPVVNVNKDALYDSFISGFEKYGKAWKKIIPQPELIEVSKTKKMSQEGFYYPSDLWARILFNFAIAYRNHEITHEQIIEAMVPFYHSRILSFVNKTGHMGIKGCEEYFESIVRVFEGEKHYLIKRWDQDRMKLGHKLFGCTPSPLLQR
;
A
#
# COMPACT_ATOMS: atom_id res chain seq x y z
N MET A 1 -12.34 -18.02 -15.18
CA MET A 1 -11.72 -16.73 -14.83
C MET A 1 -12.33 -15.55 -15.60
N ALA A 2 -12.35 -15.54 -16.94
CA ALA A 2 -12.93 -14.44 -17.73
C ALA A 2 -14.37 -14.02 -17.33
N ARG A 3 -15.27 -14.98 -17.09
CA ARG A 3 -16.64 -14.68 -16.60
C ARG A 3 -16.65 -13.97 -15.24
N ALA A 4 -15.71 -14.30 -14.34
CA ALA A 4 -15.61 -13.64 -13.05
C ALA A 4 -15.27 -12.17 -13.25
N PHE A 5 -14.23 -11.86 -14.05
CA PHE A 5 -13.86 -10.48 -14.37
C PHE A 5 -15.02 -9.68 -15.01
N LEU A 6 -15.75 -10.28 -15.95
CA LEU A 6 -16.90 -9.62 -16.59
C LEU A 6 -18.09 -9.36 -15.63
N SER A 7 -18.19 -10.12 -14.54
CA SER A 7 -19.26 -9.98 -13.55
C SER A 7 -18.95 -9.00 -12.41
N GLU A 8 -17.69 -8.59 -12.25
CA GLU A 8 -17.28 -7.70 -11.17
C GLU A 8 -17.72 -6.26 -11.45
N LYS A 9 -18.39 -5.65 -10.47
CA LYS A 9 -18.92 -4.28 -10.58
C LYS A 9 -17.88 -3.19 -10.28
N LEU A 10 -16.63 -3.58 -10.05
CA LEU A 10 -15.55 -2.69 -9.60
C LEU A 10 -14.75 -2.07 -10.74
N TRP A 11 -15.12 -2.36 -11.99
CA TRP A 11 -14.48 -1.80 -13.16
C TRP A 11 -14.68 -0.28 -13.22
N ASN A 12 -13.59 0.48 -13.36
CA ASN A 12 -13.60 1.93 -13.49
C ASN A 12 -12.38 2.42 -14.28
N GLU A 13 -12.26 3.74 -14.51
CA GLU A 13 -11.16 4.33 -15.28
C GLU A 13 -9.78 4.03 -14.69
N LYS A 14 -9.64 3.97 -13.36
CA LYS A 14 -8.36 3.65 -12.70
C LYS A 14 -7.95 2.21 -13.02
N VAL A 15 -8.91 1.29 -13.01
CA VAL A 15 -8.73 -0.12 -13.40
C VAL A 15 -8.37 -0.23 -14.88
N ALA A 16 -9.05 0.51 -15.76
CA ALA A 16 -8.80 0.47 -17.20
C ALA A 16 -7.39 0.97 -17.61
N ASN A 17 -6.71 1.71 -16.72
CA ASN A 17 -5.34 2.19 -16.90
C ASN A 17 -4.34 1.33 -16.09
N PHE A 18 -3.63 1.89 -15.11
CA PHE A 18 -2.60 1.17 -14.35
C PHE A 18 -3.14 0.23 -13.26
N GLY A 19 -4.43 0.29 -12.93
CA GLY A 19 -5.04 -0.55 -11.89
C GLY A 19 -5.38 -1.98 -12.33
N ILE A 20 -5.27 -2.30 -13.63
CA ILE A 20 -5.76 -3.59 -14.18
C ILE A 20 -5.09 -4.80 -13.53
N ASP A 21 -3.77 -4.77 -13.34
CA ASP A 21 -3.01 -5.92 -12.86
C ASP A 21 -3.36 -6.27 -11.41
N ILE A 22 -3.45 -5.26 -10.54
CA ILE A 22 -3.83 -5.46 -9.13
C ILE A 22 -5.30 -5.89 -9.02
N TRP A 23 -6.17 -5.37 -9.88
CA TRP A 23 -7.59 -5.76 -9.94
C TRP A 23 -7.76 -7.22 -10.36
N MET A 24 -7.18 -7.62 -11.50
CA MET A 24 -7.27 -8.99 -12.01
C MET A 24 -6.67 -10.00 -11.02
N THR A 25 -5.49 -9.69 -10.47
CA THR A 25 -4.79 -10.58 -9.53
C THR A 25 -5.58 -10.74 -8.24
N THR A 26 -6.09 -9.64 -7.67
CA THR A 26 -6.87 -9.68 -6.43
C THR A 26 -8.16 -10.46 -6.63
N ILE A 27 -8.91 -10.24 -7.72
CA ILE A 27 -10.13 -11.00 -8.01
C ILE A 27 -9.83 -12.48 -8.22
N ALA A 28 -8.76 -12.82 -8.93
CA ALA A 28 -8.37 -14.21 -9.14
C ALA A 28 -8.13 -14.94 -7.80
N ILE A 29 -7.39 -14.30 -6.90
CA ILE A 29 -7.10 -14.83 -5.56
C ILE A 29 -8.37 -14.85 -4.70
N ALA A 30 -9.12 -13.74 -4.65
CA ALA A 30 -10.29 -13.59 -3.80
C ALA A 30 -11.43 -14.57 -4.16
N ARG A 31 -11.57 -14.88 -5.44
CA ARG A 31 -12.52 -15.88 -5.96
C ARG A 31 -11.95 -17.31 -5.95
N ARG A 32 -10.80 -17.54 -5.30
CA ARG A 32 -10.13 -18.84 -5.11
C ARG A 32 -9.83 -19.58 -6.42
N PHE A 33 -9.52 -18.86 -7.49
CA PHE A 33 -8.97 -19.50 -8.69
C PHE A 33 -7.60 -20.12 -8.37
N LYS A 34 -7.27 -21.23 -9.03
CA LYS A 34 -5.94 -21.83 -8.94
C LYS A 34 -4.96 -20.95 -9.73
N VAL A 35 -4.16 -20.18 -9.00
CA VAL A 35 -3.09 -19.33 -9.55
C VAL A 35 -1.74 -19.96 -9.26
N CYS A 36 -0.79 -19.77 -10.17
CA CYS A 36 0.59 -20.21 -9.99
C CYS A 36 1.54 -19.21 -10.63
N GLN A 37 2.79 -19.26 -10.21
CA GLN A 37 3.90 -18.54 -10.82
C GLN A 37 4.70 -19.51 -11.69
N THR A 38 5.28 -19.04 -12.79
CA THR A 38 6.13 -19.85 -13.67
C THR A 38 7.34 -19.07 -14.10
N PHE A 39 8.48 -19.74 -14.23
CA PHE A 39 9.68 -19.14 -14.81
C PHE A 39 9.50 -18.96 -16.32
N LEU A 40 9.89 -17.79 -16.85
CA LEU A 40 9.86 -17.48 -18.28
C LEU A 40 11.26 -17.54 -18.94
N GLY A 41 12.29 -17.96 -18.19
CA GLY A 41 13.66 -18.21 -18.68
C GLY A 41 14.49 -16.97 -19.01
N SER A 42 13.89 -15.78 -19.05
CA SER A 42 14.60 -14.50 -19.21
C SER A 42 13.88 -13.37 -18.46
N PRO A 43 14.62 -12.38 -17.92
CA PRO A 43 14.01 -11.21 -17.32
C PRO A 43 13.17 -10.44 -18.34
N LYS A 44 12.02 -9.91 -17.90
CA LYS A 44 11.22 -9.00 -18.72
C LYS A 44 12.06 -7.76 -19.02
N SER A 45 12.42 -7.55 -20.29
CA SER A 45 13.09 -6.33 -20.71
C SER A 45 12.12 -5.14 -20.60
N HIS A 46 12.43 -4.20 -19.72
CA HIS A 46 11.75 -2.92 -19.62
C HIS A 46 12.77 -1.81 -19.38
N ARG A 47 12.43 -0.57 -19.75
CA ARG A 47 13.25 0.59 -19.39
C ARG A 47 13.25 0.72 -17.87
N ALA A 48 14.41 0.98 -17.27
CA ALA A 48 14.49 1.35 -15.86
C ALA A 48 13.65 2.61 -15.63
N LYS A 49 12.91 2.64 -14.52
CA LYS A 49 12.06 3.77 -14.11
C LYS A 49 12.65 4.36 -12.84
N ASP A 50 12.73 5.68 -12.76
CA ASP A 50 13.04 6.41 -11.53
C ASP A 50 11.75 6.51 -10.69
N PRO A 51 11.69 5.87 -9.50
CA PRO A 51 10.49 5.90 -8.69
C PRO A 51 10.01 7.32 -8.31
N ALA A 52 10.93 8.28 -8.19
CA ALA A 52 10.60 9.65 -7.81
C ALA A 52 9.97 10.45 -8.96
N LYS A 53 10.23 10.08 -10.23
CA LYS A 53 9.79 10.84 -11.42
C LYS A 53 8.68 10.14 -12.20
N ASP A 54 8.74 8.81 -12.29
CA ASP A 54 8.01 8.06 -13.32
C ASP A 54 6.72 7.38 -12.82
N LEU A 55 6.40 7.50 -11.52
CA LEU A 55 5.33 6.73 -10.89
C LEU A 55 4.05 7.51 -10.56
N GLY A 56 3.96 8.82 -10.80
CA GLY A 56 2.84 9.66 -10.32
C GLY A 56 1.43 9.09 -10.62
N PRO A 57 1.01 9.02 -11.90
CA PRO A 57 -0.30 8.46 -12.26
C PRO A 57 -0.46 6.97 -11.92
N MET A 58 0.62 6.20 -12.07
CA MET A 58 0.62 4.75 -11.81
C MET A 58 0.35 4.45 -10.34
N PHE A 59 1.11 5.09 -9.44
CA PHE A 59 0.95 4.95 -8.01
C PHE A 59 -0.48 5.28 -7.59
N LYS A 60 -1.00 6.43 -8.08
CA LYS A 60 -2.36 6.85 -7.74
C LYS A 60 -3.39 5.81 -8.16
N GLN A 61 -3.37 5.37 -9.42
CA GLN A 61 -4.37 4.44 -9.94
C GLN A 61 -4.26 3.06 -9.30
N VAL A 62 -3.05 2.54 -9.08
CA VAL A 62 -2.82 1.24 -8.44
C VAL A 62 -3.30 1.26 -6.99
N VAL A 63 -2.88 2.24 -6.19
CA VAL A 63 -3.25 2.29 -4.77
C VAL A 63 -4.75 2.52 -4.59
N MET A 64 -5.35 3.45 -5.33
CA MET A 64 -6.79 3.68 -5.22
C MET A 64 -7.58 2.41 -5.60
N THR A 65 -7.14 1.70 -6.65
CA THR A 65 -7.75 0.41 -7.01
C THR A 65 -7.57 -0.62 -5.90
N PHE A 66 -6.39 -0.68 -5.28
CA PHE A 66 -6.13 -1.57 -4.15
C PHE A 66 -7.02 -1.24 -2.94
N PHE A 67 -7.20 0.04 -2.60
CA PHE A 67 -8.08 0.46 -1.51
C PHE A 67 -9.56 0.19 -1.80
N ASP A 68 -10.02 0.42 -3.04
CA ASP A 68 -11.38 0.03 -3.47
C ASP A 68 -11.58 -1.49 -3.22
N LEU A 69 -10.64 -2.33 -3.67
CA LEU A 69 -10.69 -3.78 -3.47
C LEU A 69 -10.62 -4.19 -1.99
N MET A 70 -9.85 -3.49 -1.15
CA MET A 70 -9.84 -3.73 0.29
C MET A 70 -11.22 -3.48 0.92
N ILE A 71 -11.96 -2.49 0.43
CA ILE A 71 -13.31 -2.20 0.94
C ILE A 71 -14.27 -3.32 0.52
N ASP A 72 -14.27 -3.68 -0.76
CA ASP A 72 -15.21 -4.68 -1.29
C ASP A 72 -14.95 -6.10 -0.79
N PHE A 73 -13.68 -6.46 -0.60
CA PHE A 73 -13.26 -7.78 -0.11
C PHE A 73 -13.00 -7.81 1.40
N GLU A 74 -13.57 -6.88 2.16
CA GLU A 74 -13.40 -6.81 3.62
C GLU A 74 -13.66 -8.13 4.33
N TYR A 75 -14.77 -8.78 3.99
CA TYR A 75 -15.17 -10.06 4.59
C TYR A 75 -14.11 -11.14 4.38
N LEU A 76 -13.39 -11.10 3.25
CA LEU A 76 -12.39 -12.09 2.92
C LEU A 76 -11.07 -11.80 3.63
N TRP A 77 -10.54 -10.59 3.47
CA TRP A 77 -9.22 -10.32 4.04
C TRP A 77 -9.25 -10.29 5.56
N LYS A 78 -10.38 -9.99 6.22
CA LYS A 78 -10.45 -10.09 7.69
C LYS A 78 -10.37 -11.52 8.21
N ASP A 79 -10.91 -12.48 7.45
CA ASP A 79 -10.95 -13.90 7.84
C ASP A 79 -9.62 -14.64 7.52
N THR A 80 -8.81 -14.09 6.63
CA THR A 80 -7.48 -14.65 6.32
C THR A 80 -6.48 -14.30 7.44
N SER A 81 -5.75 -15.26 7.99
CA SER A 81 -4.73 -14.98 9.04
C SER A 81 -3.28 -14.95 8.53
N ALA A 82 -2.99 -15.57 7.39
CA ALA A 82 -1.65 -15.67 6.83
C ALA A 82 -1.70 -15.77 5.29
N SER A 83 -0.62 -15.36 4.61
CA SER A 83 -0.40 -15.70 3.22
C SER A 83 -0.03 -17.18 3.05
N LEU A 84 -0.33 -17.71 1.87
CA LEU A 84 0.08 -19.05 1.46
C LEU A 84 1.08 -18.92 0.32
N PRO A 85 2.15 -19.74 0.30
CA PRO A 85 3.07 -19.75 -0.82
C PRO A 85 2.33 -20.11 -2.11
N SER A 86 2.63 -19.39 -3.19
CA SER A 86 2.12 -19.74 -4.52
C SER A 86 2.73 -21.06 -4.99
N SER A 87 1.97 -21.84 -5.76
CA SER A 87 2.57 -22.91 -6.55
C SER A 87 3.52 -22.29 -7.58
N ILE A 88 4.75 -22.81 -7.67
CA ILE A 88 5.75 -22.39 -8.65
C ILE A 88 5.97 -23.56 -9.62
N PHE A 89 5.76 -23.31 -10.91
CA PHE A 89 6.02 -24.29 -11.97
C PHE A 89 7.31 -23.96 -12.73
N GLY A 90 8.03 -25.01 -13.08
CA GLY A 90 9.34 -24.91 -13.72
C GLY A 90 10.48 -24.72 -12.72
N PHE A 91 11.70 -24.68 -13.25
CA PHE A 91 12.92 -24.45 -12.51
C PHE A 91 13.63 -23.24 -13.13
N GLY A 92 14.25 -22.41 -12.28
CA GLY A 92 15.16 -21.39 -12.78
C GLY A 92 16.26 -22.08 -13.58
N LEU A 93 16.47 -21.68 -14.84
CA LEU A 93 17.40 -22.34 -15.77
C LEU A 93 18.88 -22.16 -15.40
N GLY A 94 19.20 -21.80 -14.15
CA GLY A 94 20.54 -21.44 -13.71
C GLY A 94 21.10 -20.19 -14.41
N VAL A 95 20.23 -19.39 -15.05
CA VAL A 95 20.62 -18.12 -15.66
C VAL A 95 20.90 -17.14 -14.52
N ASP A 96 22.12 -16.61 -14.47
CA ASP A 96 22.45 -15.46 -13.64
C ASP A 96 21.64 -14.27 -14.16
N GLU A 97 20.46 -14.06 -13.57
CA GLU A 97 19.68 -12.87 -13.79
C GLU A 97 20.47 -11.69 -13.23
N LYS A 98 21.12 -10.94 -14.12
CA LYS A 98 21.63 -9.60 -13.80
C LYS A 98 20.51 -8.62 -14.11
N PRO A 99 19.65 -8.28 -13.14
CA PRO A 99 18.66 -7.24 -13.36
C PRO A 99 19.37 -5.96 -13.82
N PRO A 100 18.73 -5.16 -14.69
CA PRO A 100 19.31 -3.91 -15.14
C PRO A 100 19.62 -3.02 -13.94
N VAL A 101 20.72 -2.27 -14.02
CA VAL A 101 21.07 -1.31 -12.97
C VAL A 101 19.97 -0.25 -12.88
N VAL A 102 19.31 -0.18 -11.73
CA VAL A 102 18.33 0.86 -11.44
C VAL A 102 19.05 2.00 -10.73
N ASN A 103 19.14 3.16 -11.37
CA ASN A 103 19.65 4.36 -10.72
C ASN A 103 18.50 5.05 -9.97
N VAL A 104 18.56 5.06 -8.65
CA VAL A 104 17.55 5.67 -7.78
C VAL A 104 18.07 7.01 -7.29
N ASN A 105 17.34 8.09 -7.58
CA ASN A 105 17.65 9.41 -7.06
C ASN A 105 17.24 9.51 -5.58
N LYS A 106 18.18 9.20 -4.67
CA LYS A 106 17.93 9.20 -3.23
C LYS A 106 17.61 10.59 -2.67
N ASP A 107 18.25 11.64 -3.21
CA ASP A 107 17.99 13.02 -2.81
C ASP A 107 16.54 13.41 -3.10
N ALA A 108 16.04 13.12 -4.30
CA ALA A 108 14.66 13.40 -4.67
C ALA A 108 13.65 12.65 -3.78
N LEU A 109 13.94 11.40 -3.41
CA LEU A 109 13.10 10.63 -2.49
C LEU A 109 13.09 11.26 -1.08
N TYR A 110 14.26 11.64 -0.58
CA TYR A 110 14.42 12.26 0.73
C TYR A 110 13.73 13.63 0.78
N ASP A 111 14.01 14.50 -0.19
CA ASP A 111 13.43 15.84 -0.30
C ASP A 111 11.91 15.79 -0.41
N SER A 112 11.37 14.84 -1.17
CA SER A 112 9.93 14.62 -1.26
C SER A 112 9.33 14.29 0.10
N PHE A 113 10.00 13.47 0.91
CA PHE A 113 9.55 13.13 2.25
C PHE A 113 9.65 14.30 3.23
N ILE A 114 10.78 15.01 3.24
CA ILE A 114 11.01 16.16 4.12
C ILE A 114 10.04 17.30 3.81
N SER A 115 9.89 17.68 2.54
CA SER A 115 8.91 18.69 2.11
C SER A 115 7.46 18.26 2.37
N GLY A 116 7.20 16.95 2.40
CA GLY A 116 5.90 16.38 2.73
C GLY A 116 5.35 16.79 4.10
N PHE A 117 6.22 17.04 5.08
CA PHE A 117 5.79 17.50 6.40
C PHE A 117 5.15 18.89 6.39
N GLU A 118 5.68 19.78 5.56
CA GLU A 118 5.12 21.13 5.38
C GLU A 118 3.87 21.05 4.51
N LYS A 119 3.98 20.38 3.35
CA LYS A 119 2.92 20.32 2.34
C LYS A 119 1.68 19.56 2.81
N TYR A 120 1.85 18.43 3.48
CA TYR A 120 0.75 17.51 3.85
C TYR A 120 0.56 17.34 5.36
N GLY A 121 1.28 18.11 6.20
CA GLY A 121 1.21 17.96 7.65
C GLY A 121 -0.19 18.06 8.24
N LYS A 122 -1.08 18.88 7.65
CA LYS A 122 -2.51 18.94 8.04
C LYS A 122 -3.25 17.64 7.72
N ALA A 123 -3.02 17.06 6.54
CA ALA A 123 -3.61 15.78 6.14
C ALA A 123 -3.07 14.62 7.00
N TRP A 124 -1.75 14.58 7.24
CA TRP A 124 -1.13 13.56 8.09
C TRP A 124 -1.66 13.60 9.52
N LYS A 125 -1.84 14.80 10.11
CA LYS A 125 -2.47 14.96 11.44
C LYS A 125 -3.91 14.46 11.51
N LYS A 126 -4.62 14.46 10.39
CA LYS A 126 -5.99 13.98 10.29
C LYS A 126 -6.05 12.46 10.16
N ILE A 127 -5.21 11.91 9.28
CA ILE A 127 -5.22 10.50 8.87
C ILE A 127 -4.48 9.60 9.87
N ILE A 128 -3.31 10.03 10.33
CA ILE A 128 -2.39 9.19 11.10
C ILE A 128 -2.58 9.49 12.60
N PRO A 129 -2.78 8.48 13.46
CA PRO A 129 -2.88 8.70 14.89
C PRO A 129 -1.58 9.25 15.52
N GLN A 130 -1.72 9.86 16.70
CA GLN A 130 -0.61 10.54 17.40
C GLN A 130 0.62 9.65 17.66
N PRO A 131 0.49 8.39 18.13
CA PRO A 131 1.67 7.55 18.38
C PRO A 131 2.55 7.39 17.14
N GLU A 132 1.96 7.06 15.99
CA GLU A 132 2.67 6.89 14.73
C GLU A 132 3.22 8.22 14.20
N LEU A 133 2.47 9.33 14.33
CA LEU A 133 2.95 10.67 13.94
C LEU A 133 4.18 11.13 14.73
N ILE A 134 4.27 10.78 16.01
CA ILE A 134 5.43 11.08 16.83
C ILE A 134 6.65 10.34 16.28
N GLU A 135 6.52 9.04 15.99
CA GLU A 135 7.61 8.25 15.39
C GLU A 135 8.02 8.77 14.01
N VAL A 136 7.04 9.08 13.15
CA VAL A 136 7.30 9.72 11.85
C VAL A 136 8.03 11.07 12.04
N SER A 137 7.68 11.86 13.04
CA SER A 137 8.33 13.16 13.26
C SER A 137 9.80 13.02 13.67
N LYS A 138 10.19 11.92 14.33
CA LYS A 138 11.60 11.64 14.69
C LYS A 138 12.48 11.45 13.46
N THR A 139 11.93 10.94 12.35
CA THR A 139 12.71 10.67 11.13
C THR A 139 13.18 11.96 10.44
N LYS A 140 12.62 13.13 10.76
CA LYS A 140 13.10 14.44 10.25
C LYS A 140 14.56 14.73 10.57
N LYS A 141 15.08 14.13 11.64
CA LYS A 141 16.45 14.37 12.13
C LYS A 141 17.47 13.41 11.52
N MET A 142 17.02 12.43 10.73
CA MET A 142 17.90 11.44 10.09
C MET A 142 18.48 12.03 8.80
N SER A 143 19.74 11.72 8.48
CA SER A 143 20.30 12.08 7.17
C SER A 143 19.73 11.20 6.06
N GLN A 144 19.89 11.62 4.80
CA GLN A 144 19.45 10.84 3.64
C GLN A 144 20.10 9.45 3.60
N GLU A 145 21.39 9.33 3.94
CA GLU A 145 22.16 8.08 3.89
C GLU A 145 21.77 7.11 5.02
N GLY A 146 21.51 7.66 6.21
CA GLY A 146 21.08 6.90 7.39
C GLY A 146 19.55 6.73 7.49
N PHE A 147 18.79 7.21 6.51
CA PHE A 147 17.34 7.24 6.60
C PHE A 147 16.75 5.83 6.66
N TYR A 148 16.06 5.53 7.76
CA TYR A 148 15.37 4.27 7.98
C TYR A 148 14.31 4.41 9.06
N TYR A 149 13.17 3.75 8.87
CA TYR A 149 12.24 3.46 9.95
C TYR A 149 11.68 2.04 9.82
N PRO A 150 11.27 1.42 10.95
CA PRO A 150 10.91 0.01 10.94
C PRO A 150 9.60 -0.25 10.19
N SER A 151 9.47 -1.47 9.67
CA SER A 151 8.39 -1.85 8.75
C SER A 151 7.00 -1.88 9.40
N ASP A 152 6.91 -2.02 10.72
CA ASP A 152 5.65 -1.99 11.47
C ASP A 152 5.05 -0.58 11.46
N LEU A 153 5.88 0.45 11.63
CA LEU A 153 5.46 1.85 11.47
C LEU A 153 4.97 2.10 10.03
N TRP A 154 5.67 1.58 9.02
CA TRP A 154 5.21 1.67 7.63
C TRP A 154 3.84 1.01 7.42
N ALA A 155 3.65 -0.21 7.94
CA ALA A 155 2.38 -0.93 7.85
C ALA A 155 1.24 -0.12 8.47
N ARG A 156 1.41 0.38 9.69
CA ARG A 156 0.40 1.18 10.39
C ARG A 156 0.09 2.48 9.65
N ILE A 157 1.09 3.15 9.07
CA ILE A 157 0.86 4.34 8.23
C ILE A 157 -0.05 3.98 7.05
N LEU A 158 0.31 2.96 6.25
CA LEU A 158 -0.47 2.54 5.09
C LEU A 158 -1.89 2.13 5.48
N PHE A 159 -2.06 1.40 6.58
CA PHE A 159 -3.36 1.01 7.11
C PHE A 159 -4.24 2.21 7.46
N ASN A 160 -3.68 3.26 8.06
CA ASN A 160 -4.44 4.48 8.34
C ASN A 160 -4.81 5.23 7.06
N PHE A 161 -3.97 5.25 6.02
CA PHE A 161 -4.36 5.78 4.71
C PHE A 161 -5.51 4.99 4.08
N ALA A 162 -5.50 3.64 4.17
CA ALA A 162 -6.60 2.81 3.68
C ALA A 162 -7.91 3.07 4.45
N ILE A 163 -7.83 3.23 5.78
CA ILE A 163 -9.00 3.58 6.62
C ILE A 163 -9.54 4.96 6.27
N ALA A 164 -8.68 5.96 6.15
CA ALA A 164 -9.08 7.32 5.78
C ALA A 164 -9.72 7.36 4.38
N TYR A 165 -9.20 6.55 3.45
CA TYR A 165 -9.77 6.40 2.11
C TYR A 165 -11.20 5.85 2.18
N ARG A 166 -11.40 4.71 2.85
CA ARG A 166 -12.74 4.14 3.08
C ARG A 166 -13.71 5.12 3.74
N ASN A 167 -13.22 5.88 4.71
CA ASN A 167 -14.04 6.80 5.49
C ASN A 167 -14.31 8.15 4.78
N HIS A 168 -13.71 8.39 3.60
CA HIS A 168 -13.75 9.67 2.90
C HIS A 168 -13.37 10.87 3.79
N GLU A 169 -12.35 10.72 4.64
CA GLU A 169 -12.00 11.78 5.61
C GLU A 169 -11.58 13.09 4.93
N ILE A 170 -10.94 12.99 3.77
CA ILE A 170 -10.71 14.05 2.79
C ILE A 170 -10.89 13.44 1.38
N THR A 171 -10.69 14.20 0.31
CA THR A 171 -10.85 13.62 -1.04
C THR A 171 -9.85 12.50 -1.27
N HIS A 172 -10.24 11.47 -2.02
CA HIS A 172 -9.36 10.34 -2.32
C HIS A 172 -8.05 10.79 -2.97
N GLU A 173 -8.11 11.81 -3.82
CA GLU A 173 -6.94 12.44 -4.44
C GLU A 173 -5.96 12.96 -3.39
N GLN A 174 -6.47 13.74 -2.43
CA GLN A 174 -5.66 14.32 -1.36
C GLN A 174 -5.05 13.25 -0.45
N ILE A 175 -5.79 12.18 -0.15
CA ILE A 175 -5.29 11.03 0.62
C ILE A 175 -4.08 10.42 -0.07
N ILE A 176 -4.21 10.14 -1.36
CA ILE A 176 -3.17 9.45 -2.13
C ILE A 176 -1.97 10.37 -2.38
N GLU A 177 -2.18 11.64 -2.68
CA GLU A 177 -1.11 12.65 -2.80
C GLU A 177 -0.33 12.82 -1.50
N ALA A 178 -1.02 12.83 -0.35
CA ALA A 178 -0.40 12.89 0.96
C ALA A 178 0.35 11.59 1.33
N MET A 179 0.09 10.48 0.65
CA MET A 179 0.78 9.20 0.88
C MET A 179 2.07 9.07 0.07
N VAL A 180 2.20 9.77 -1.06
CA VAL A 180 3.39 9.72 -1.94
C VAL A 180 4.71 9.94 -1.18
N PRO A 181 4.84 10.93 -0.27
CA PRO A 181 6.10 11.12 0.47
C PRO A 181 6.47 9.92 1.35
N PHE A 182 5.47 9.21 1.92
CA PHE A 182 5.73 7.99 2.68
C PHE A 182 6.17 6.83 1.79
N TYR A 183 5.61 6.72 0.59
CA TYR A 183 6.11 5.77 -0.40
C TYR A 183 7.57 6.06 -0.76
N HIS A 184 7.92 7.32 -1.04
CA HIS A 184 9.30 7.70 -1.34
C HIS A 184 10.26 7.41 -0.18
N SER A 185 9.88 7.74 1.05
CA SER A 185 10.68 7.44 2.24
C SER A 185 10.84 5.94 2.47
N ARG A 186 9.84 5.13 2.09
CA ARG A 186 9.93 3.68 2.14
C ARG A 186 10.91 3.13 1.11
N ILE A 187 10.88 3.64 -0.12
CA ILE A 187 11.86 3.28 -1.16
C ILE A 187 13.28 3.66 -0.71
N LEU A 188 13.46 4.86 -0.15
CA LEU A 188 14.75 5.30 0.39
C LEU A 188 15.26 4.35 1.49
N SER A 189 14.39 4.02 2.45
CA SER A 189 14.72 3.07 3.53
C SER A 189 15.11 1.69 2.98
N PHE A 190 14.41 1.21 1.95
CA PHE A 190 14.73 -0.06 1.30
C PHE A 190 16.09 -0.01 0.62
N VAL A 191 16.34 0.98 -0.24
CA VAL A 191 17.61 1.13 -0.97
C VAL A 191 18.80 1.29 -0.03
N ASN A 192 18.67 2.08 1.05
CA ASN A 192 19.73 2.22 2.04
C ASN A 192 20.01 0.90 2.77
N LYS A 193 18.98 0.10 3.05
CA LYS A 193 19.13 -1.18 3.74
C LYS A 193 19.71 -2.26 2.83
N THR A 194 19.32 -2.31 1.56
CA THR A 194 19.63 -3.43 0.65
C THR A 194 20.78 -3.15 -0.32
N GLY A 195 21.33 -1.94 -0.37
CA GLY A 195 22.34 -1.58 -1.38
C GLY A 195 23.63 -2.41 -1.38
N HIS A 196 23.91 -3.16 -0.31
CA HIS A 196 25.06 -4.08 -0.20
C HIS A 196 24.66 -5.57 -0.28
N MET A 197 23.36 -5.86 -0.40
CA MET A 197 22.83 -7.22 -0.40
C MET A 197 22.79 -7.77 -1.83
N GLY A 198 23.06 -9.08 -1.98
CA GLY A 198 22.74 -9.79 -3.22
C GLY A 198 21.24 -10.05 -3.35
N ILE A 199 20.79 -10.46 -4.55
CA ILE A 199 19.37 -10.68 -4.90
C ILE A 199 18.64 -11.50 -3.83
N LYS A 200 19.18 -12.66 -3.46
CA LYS A 200 18.57 -13.53 -2.43
C LYS A 200 18.37 -12.81 -1.09
N GLY A 201 19.35 -12.03 -0.64
CA GLY A 201 19.23 -11.27 0.61
C GLY A 201 18.20 -10.15 0.51
N CYS A 202 18.09 -9.50 -0.65
CA CYS A 202 17.03 -8.52 -0.92
C CYS A 202 15.63 -9.16 -0.85
N GLU A 203 15.45 -10.33 -1.45
CA GLU A 203 14.18 -11.09 -1.42
C GLU A 203 13.83 -11.54 0.01
N GLU A 204 14.79 -12.09 0.76
CA GLU A 204 14.59 -12.46 2.17
C GLU A 204 14.23 -11.25 3.04
N TYR A 205 14.88 -10.10 2.80
CA TYR A 205 14.53 -8.86 3.48
C TYR A 205 13.12 -8.38 3.09
N PHE A 206 12.76 -8.44 1.80
CA PHE A 206 11.42 -8.09 1.33
C PHE A 206 10.34 -8.97 1.95
N GLU A 207 10.56 -10.29 1.99
CA GLU A 207 9.68 -11.26 2.65
C GLU A 207 9.52 -10.95 4.15
N SER A 208 10.59 -10.54 4.84
CA SER A 208 10.49 -10.12 6.24
C SER A 208 9.57 -8.91 6.44
N ILE A 209 9.52 -7.99 5.47
CA ILE A 209 8.61 -6.84 5.50
C ILE A 209 7.15 -7.30 5.35
N VAL A 210 6.89 -8.24 4.44
CA VAL A 210 5.55 -8.82 4.25
C VAL A 210 5.05 -9.48 5.53
N ARG A 211 5.89 -10.26 6.20
CA ARG A 211 5.53 -10.88 7.50
C ARG A 211 5.22 -9.86 8.59
N VAL A 212 5.89 -8.71 8.60
CA VAL A 212 5.54 -7.61 9.51
C VAL A 212 4.15 -7.06 9.21
N PHE A 213 3.76 -6.95 7.93
CA PHE A 213 2.41 -6.51 7.56
C PHE A 213 1.34 -7.51 8.01
N GLU A 214 1.60 -8.80 7.91
CA GLU A 214 0.72 -9.84 8.44
C GLU A 214 0.60 -9.74 9.97
N GLY A 215 1.73 -9.60 10.66
CA GLY A 215 1.78 -9.42 12.11
C GLY A 215 1.01 -8.18 12.58
N GLU A 216 1.07 -7.08 11.82
CA GLU A 216 0.39 -5.82 12.12
C GLU A 216 -1.10 -5.80 11.71
N LYS A 217 -1.61 -6.86 11.09
CA LYS A 217 -3.01 -6.91 10.64
C LYS A 217 -4.03 -6.69 11.75
N HIS A 218 -3.71 -7.12 12.98
CA HIS A 218 -4.55 -6.88 14.15
C HIS A 218 -4.80 -5.38 14.39
N TYR A 219 -3.80 -4.52 14.13
CA TYR A 219 -3.93 -3.07 14.19
C TYR A 219 -4.95 -2.58 13.15
N LEU A 220 -4.81 -3.03 11.89
CA LEU A 220 -5.73 -2.68 10.81
C LEU A 220 -7.16 -3.05 11.18
N ILE A 221 -7.42 -4.31 11.55
CA ILE A 221 -8.76 -4.80 11.89
C ILE A 221 -9.37 -3.97 13.02
N LYS A 222 -8.63 -3.80 14.12
CA LYS A 222 -9.09 -3.04 15.29
C LYS A 222 -9.50 -1.62 14.92
N ARG A 223 -8.64 -0.89 14.18
CA ARG A 223 -8.92 0.49 13.75
C ARG A 223 -10.06 0.56 12.72
N TRP A 224 -10.06 -0.37 11.77
CA TRP A 224 -11.09 -0.49 10.73
C TRP A 224 -12.49 -0.62 11.35
N ASP A 225 -12.63 -1.44 12.40
CA ASP A 225 -13.90 -1.67 13.10
C ASP A 225 -14.30 -0.54 14.04
N GLN A 226 -13.35 0.02 14.79
CA GLN A 226 -13.61 1.14 15.69
C GLN A 226 -14.20 2.35 14.95
N ASP A 227 -13.70 2.68 13.76
CA ASP A 227 -14.22 3.82 13.01
C ASP A 227 -15.57 3.52 12.36
N ARG A 228 -15.87 2.25 12.02
CA ARG A 228 -17.21 1.86 11.55
C ARG A 228 -18.26 2.11 12.64
N MET A 229 -17.97 1.75 13.88
CA MET A 229 -18.86 2.03 15.01
C MET A 229 -19.08 3.54 15.19
N LYS A 230 -18.02 4.35 15.09
CA LYS A 230 -18.14 5.82 15.20
C LYS A 230 -18.95 6.44 14.06
N LEU A 231 -18.81 5.95 12.83
CA LEU A 231 -19.59 6.40 11.67
C LEU A 231 -21.07 6.00 11.81
N GLY A 232 -21.35 4.78 12.25
CA GLY A 232 -22.71 4.34 12.57
C GLY A 232 -23.36 5.22 13.64
N HIS A 233 -22.64 5.49 14.74
CA HIS A 233 -23.13 6.39 15.79
C HIS A 233 -23.35 7.83 15.31
N LYS A 234 -22.57 8.35 14.34
CA LYS A 234 -22.84 9.67 13.76
C LYS A 234 -24.10 9.70 12.89
N LEU A 235 -24.41 8.62 12.18
CA LEU A 235 -25.62 8.50 11.36
C LEU A 235 -26.88 8.32 12.21
N PHE A 236 -26.78 7.60 13.34
CA PHE A 236 -27.90 7.34 14.25
C PHE A 236 -27.96 8.27 15.47
N GLY A 237 -26.98 9.16 15.65
CA GLY A 237 -26.84 10.07 16.79
C GLY A 237 -27.40 11.48 16.56
N CYS A 238 -28.01 11.75 15.40
CA CYS A 238 -28.85 12.93 15.24
C CYS A 238 -30.16 12.70 16.01
N THR A 239 -30.36 13.48 17.07
CA THR A 239 -31.52 13.50 17.96
C THR A 239 -32.86 13.68 17.22
N PRO A 240 -34.00 13.26 17.81
CA PRO A 240 -35.29 13.23 17.13
C PRO A 240 -35.76 14.64 16.74
N SER A 241 -36.39 14.74 15.56
CA SER A 241 -37.08 15.93 15.09
C SER A 241 -38.05 16.48 16.16
N PRO A 242 -38.12 17.80 16.42
CA PRO A 242 -39.00 18.39 17.44
C PRO A 242 -40.51 18.37 17.11
N LEU A 243 -40.96 17.57 16.16
CA LEU A 243 -42.32 17.68 15.59
C LEU A 243 -43.31 16.59 16.06
N LEU A 244 -43.15 16.08 17.28
CA LEU A 244 -44.17 15.25 17.94
C LEU A 244 -44.31 15.62 19.43
N GLN A 245 -44.65 16.88 19.69
CA GLN A 245 -45.38 17.30 20.89
C GLN A 245 -46.43 18.34 20.49
N ARG A 246 -47.54 17.86 19.91
CA ARG A 246 -48.87 18.45 20.01
C ARG A 246 -49.90 17.34 19.96
#